data_AF-A0A366AYN3-F1
#
_entry.id   AF-A0A366AYN3-F1
#
_cell.length_a   1.000
_cell.length_b   1.000
_cell.length_c   1.000
_cell.angle_alpha   90.00
_cell.angle_beta   90.00
_cell.angle_gamma   90.00
#
_symmetry.space_group_name_H-M   'P 1'
#
loop_
_entity.id
_entity.type
_entity.pdbx_description
1 polymer ?
#
loop_
_entity_poly.entity_id
_entity_poly.type
_entity_poly.pdbx_seq_one_letter_code
_entity_poly.pdbx_strand_id
1 'polypeptide(L)'
;MAIDSVKWRVDHYIVNRDSAYANPRYALKKLQGGNRRFIESKSIRPRQDISFIKKLEKGQEPFATIVGCSDSRVPNELIFDQGLGDLFIIRTAGQVSAAASYGSMEFAVLKLNTKLIVVLGHTECGAVDAAVKRPENVPGHIVTLINEIKGAVAKSSHIAGNATNNAVRQNVIDQVADLRDLDPILHKKYIDGEILIVGAVYDIHTGKVEFLEETLLNLPQNKSKQ
;
A
#
# COMPACT_ATOMS: atom_id res chain seq x y z
N MET A 1 -18.75 -20.48 13.36
CA MET A 1 -19.11 -20.37 11.93
C MET A 1 -18.02 -21.03 11.11
N ALA A 2 -18.35 -21.85 10.11
CA ALA A 2 -17.34 -22.45 9.25
C ALA A 2 -16.56 -21.36 8.51
N ILE A 3 -15.23 -21.39 8.64
CA ILE A 3 -14.32 -20.66 7.74
C ILE A 3 -14.72 -21.11 6.34
N ASP A 4 -14.96 -20.14 5.45
CA ASP A 4 -15.37 -20.35 4.06
C ASP A 4 -16.88 -20.49 3.76
N SER A 5 -17.78 -20.37 4.75
CA SER A 5 -19.21 -20.23 4.46
C SER A 5 -19.53 -18.97 3.64
N VAL A 6 -20.64 -18.95 2.89
CA VAL A 6 -21.06 -17.77 2.08
C VAL A 6 -21.11 -16.50 2.94
N LYS A 7 -21.72 -16.59 4.13
CA LYS A 7 -21.76 -15.48 5.09
C LYS A 7 -20.36 -15.04 5.52
N TRP A 8 -19.50 -15.98 5.90
CA TRP A 8 -18.13 -15.66 6.29
C TRP A 8 -17.35 -14.98 5.17
N ARG A 9 -17.49 -15.44 3.91
CA ARG A 9 -16.85 -14.82 2.74
C ARG A 9 -17.29 -13.38 2.53
N VAL A 10 -18.58 -13.09 2.71
CA VAL A 10 -19.13 -11.73 2.65
C VAL A 10 -18.56 -10.87 3.78
N ASP A 11 -18.58 -11.38 5.01
CA ASP A 11 -18.11 -10.67 6.21
C ASP A 11 -16.60 -10.37 6.18
N HIS A 12 -15.82 -11.13 5.40
CA HIS A 12 -14.35 -10.99 5.30
C HIS A 12 -13.90 -10.49 3.92
N TYR A 13 -14.81 -9.88 3.15
CA TYR A 13 -14.58 -9.32 1.81
C TYR A 13 -13.74 -10.26 0.92
N ILE A 14 -14.11 -11.53 0.86
CA ILE A 14 -13.49 -12.50 -0.04
C ILE A 14 -13.91 -12.14 -1.47
N VAL A 15 -13.05 -11.38 -2.12
CA VAL A 15 -13.18 -10.98 -3.52
C VAL A 15 -12.24 -11.86 -4.36
N ASN A 16 -12.77 -12.46 -5.43
CA ASN A 16 -11.93 -13.23 -6.36
C ASN A 16 -10.93 -12.31 -7.08
N ARG A 17 -9.83 -12.90 -7.57
CA ARG A 17 -8.74 -12.14 -8.19
C ARG A 17 -9.22 -11.33 -9.39
N ASP A 18 -10.01 -11.93 -10.28
CA ASP A 18 -10.40 -11.30 -11.55
C ASP A 18 -11.28 -10.05 -11.32
N SER A 19 -12.15 -10.09 -10.32
CA SER A 19 -12.97 -8.93 -9.94
C SER A 19 -12.12 -7.81 -9.30
N ALA A 20 -11.14 -8.18 -8.47
CA ALA A 20 -10.21 -7.22 -7.87
C ALA A 20 -9.31 -6.57 -8.93
N TYR A 21 -8.84 -7.34 -9.91
CA TYR A 21 -8.09 -6.85 -11.05
C TYR A 21 -8.92 -5.90 -11.93
N ALA A 22 -10.19 -6.23 -12.16
CA ALA A 22 -11.05 -5.43 -13.04
C ALA A 22 -11.47 -4.07 -12.43
N ASN A 23 -11.57 -3.97 -11.10
CA ASN A 23 -12.08 -2.79 -10.40
C ASN A 23 -11.24 -2.45 -9.15
N PRO A 24 -10.63 -1.25 -9.10
CA PRO A 24 -9.76 -0.88 -7.98
C PRO A 24 -10.49 -0.74 -6.64
N ARG A 25 -11.81 -0.50 -6.63
CA ARG A 25 -12.60 -0.51 -5.39
C ARG A 25 -12.79 -1.93 -4.84
N TYR A 26 -12.84 -2.94 -5.72
CA TYR A 26 -12.86 -4.34 -5.32
C TYR A 26 -11.48 -4.81 -4.87
N ALA A 27 -10.40 -4.35 -5.50
CA ALA A 27 -9.04 -4.53 -5.00
C ALA A 27 -8.88 -3.99 -3.57
N LEU A 28 -9.39 -2.78 -3.30
CA LEU A 28 -9.31 -2.18 -1.97
C LEU A 28 -10.06 -3.03 -0.92
N LYS A 29 -11.30 -3.44 -1.22
CA LYS A 29 -12.06 -4.34 -0.34
C LYS A 29 -11.35 -5.68 -0.11
N LYS A 30 -10.70 -6.23 -1.14
CA LYS A 30 -9.93 -7.47 -1.04
C LYS A 30 -8.76 -7.35 -0.06
N LEU A 31 -8.02 -6.24 -0.10
CA LEU A 31 -6.94 -5.96 0.86
C LEU A 31 -7.49 -5.76 2.28
N GLN A 32 -8.57 -4.99 2.45
CA GLN A 32 -9.24 -4.79 3.75
C GLN A 32 -9.71 -6.12 4.35
N GLY A 33 -10.36 -6.97 3.55
CA GLY A 33 -10.77 -8.31 3.97
C GLY A 33 -9.58 -9.21 4.30
N GLY A 34 -8.52 -9.11 3.52
CA GLY A 34 -7.24 -9.77 3.75
C GLY A 34 -6.64 -9.45 5.12
N ASN A 35 -6.50 -8.17 5.43
CA ASN A 35 -6.00 -7.74 6.73
C ASN A 35 -6.93 -8.13 7.88
N ARG A 36 -8.26 -8.07 7.68
CA ARG A 36 -9.23 -8.58 8.67
C ARG A 36 -8.98 -10.05 8.99
N ARG A 37 -8.73 -10.89 7.97
CA ARG A 37 -8.41 -12.31 8.20
C ARG A 37 -7.09 -12.51 8.93
N PHE A 38 -6.08 -11.70 8.60
CA PHE A 38 -4.78 -11.73 9.28
C PHE A 38 -4.93 -11.43 10.78
N ILE A 39 -5.57 -10.32 11.15
CA ILE A 39 -5.74 -9.94 12.57
C ILE A 39 -6.64 -10.91 13.36
N GLU A 40 -7.58 -11.59 12.69
CA GLU A 40 -8.46 -12.58 13.31
C GLU A 40 -7.86 -14.00 13.35
N SER A 41 -6.62 -14.19 12.87
CA SER A 41 -5.99 -15.52 12.75
C SER A 41 -6.79 -16.51 11.89
N LYS A 42 -7.45 -16.01 10.83
CA LYS A 42 -8.26 -16.77 9.86
C LYS A 42 -7.75 -16.62 8.43
N SER A 43 -6.45 -16.40 8.26
CA SER A 43 -5.79 -16.34 6.95
C SER A 43 -6.08 -17.59 6.12
N ILE A 44 -6.43 -17.40 4.85
CA ILE A 44 -6.69 -18.51 3.92
C ILE A 44 -5.45 -18.89 3.11
N ARG A 45 -4.39 -18.07 3.16
CA ARG A 45 -3.10 -18.31 2.49
C ARG A 45 -3.29 -18.66 1.00
N PRO A 46 -3.95 -17.78 0.23
CA PRO A 46 -4.34 -18.12 -1.13
C PRO A 46 -3.09 -18.29 -2.00
N ARG A 47 -3.07 -19.27 -2.92
CA ARG A 47 -2.05 -19.37 -3.99
C ARG A 47 -0.59 -19.40 -3.49
N GLN A 48 -0.33 -20.15 -2.42
CA GLN A 48 1.01 -20.32 -1.84
C GLN A 48 1.61 -21.72 -2.10
N ASP A 49 1.01 -22.50 -3.00
CA ASP A 49 1.43 -23.86 -3.32
C ASP A 49 2.26 -23.96 -4.62
N ILE A 50 3.06 -25.03 -4.72
CA ILE A 50 3.97 -25.30 -5.85
C ILE A 50 3.20 -25.39 -7.18
N SER A 51 1.97 -25.91 -7.17
CA SER A 51 1.19 -26.03 -8.41
C SER A 51 0.81 -24.66 -8.97
N PHE A 52 0.63 -23.66 -8.10
CA PHE A 52 0.35 -22.30 -8.52
C PHE A 52 1.59 -21.59 -9.07
N ILE A 53 2.79 -21.87 -8.53
CA ILE A 53 4.06 -21.33 -9.09
C ILE A 53 4.19 -21.66 -10.57
N LYS A 54 3.89 -22.91 -10.97
CA LYS A 54 3.91 -23.34 -12.38
C LYS A 54 2.95 -22.54 -13.27
N LYS A 55 1.84 -22.04 -12.71
CA LYS A 55 0.88 -21.20 -13.46
C LYS A 55 1.44 -19.80 -13.71
N LEU A 56 2.32 -19.30 -12.83
CA LEU A 56 2.94 -17.98 -12.94
C LEU A 56 4.15 -17.95 -13.89
N GLU A 57 4.63 -19.10 -14.37
CA GLU A 57 5.72 -19.17 -15.35
C GLU A 57 5.39 -18.40 -16.64
N LYS A 58 4.11 -18.30 -16.99
CA LYS A 58 3.64 -17.62 -18.20
C LYS A 58 3.44 -16.11 -18.02
N GLY A 59 3.54 -15.60 -16.80
CA GLY A 59 3.34 -14.19 -16.49
C GLY A 59 2.67 -13.94 -15.13
N GLN A 60 2.54 -12.67 -14.79
CA GLN A 60 1.93 -12.19 -13.54
C GLN A 60 0.81 -11.19 -13.83
N GLU A 61 -0.23 -11.22 -12.98
CA GLU A 61 -1.41 -10.36 -13.06
C GLU A 61 -1.77 -9.82 -11.66
N PRO A 62 -0.88 -9.03 -11.03
CA PRO A 62 -1.19 -8.42 -9.75
C PRO A 62 -2.40 -7.49 -9.87
N PHE A 63 -3.28 -7.51 -8.87
CA PHE A 63 -4.45 -6.63 -8.85
C PHE A 63 -4.15 -5.27 -8.20
N ALA A 64 -3.10 -5.19 -7.39
CA ALA A 64 -2.68 -3.99 -6.68
C ALA A 64 -1.16 -3.88 -6.61
N THR A 65 -0.68 -2.63 -6.58
CA THR A 65 0.68 -2.26 -6.25
C THR A 65 0.73 -1.76 -4.81
N ILE A 66 1.68 -2.28 -4.01
CA ILE A 66 1.92 -1.79 -2.65
C ILE A 66 3.28 -1.07 -2.63
N VAL A 67 3.26 0.20 -2.23
CA VAL A 67 4.44 1.03 -1.98
C VAL A 67 4.65 1.06 -0.47
N GLY A 68 5.52 0.20 0.03
CA GLY A 68 5.65 -0.08 1.46
C GLY A 68 7.04 0.21 2.02
N CYS A 69 7.16 0.18 3.35
CA CYS A 69 8.45 0.27 4.02
C CYS A 69 9.26 -1.03 3.88
N SER A 70 10.59 -0.95 3.80
CA SER A 70 11.51 -2.10 3.87
C SER A 70 11.57 -2.79 5.24
N ASP A 71 10.85 -2.28 6.26
CA ASP A 71 10.82 -2.85 7.61
C ASP A 71 10.41 -4.33 7.61
N SER A 72 11.24 -5.20 8.19
CA SER A 72 11.05 -6.66 8.16
C SER A 72 9.78 -7.13 8.88
N ARG A 73 9.17 -6.28 9.72
CA ARG A 73 7.92 -6.54 10.46
C ARG A 73 6.67 -6.26 9.62
N VAL A 74 6.83 -5.75 8.40
CA VAL A 74 5.72 -5.36 7.51
C VAL A 74 5.70 -6.19 6.20
N PRO A 75 5.55 -7.53 6.27
CA PRO A 75 5.45 -8.38 5.08
C PRO A 75 4.07 -8.20 4.40
N ASN A 76 4.04 -7.50 3.27
CA ASN A 76 2.80 -7.05 2.61
C ASN A 76 1.83 -8.19 2.26
N GLU A 77 2.34 -9.29 1.69
CA GLU A 77 1.52 -10.44 1.30
C GLU A 77 0.90 -11.12 2.52
N LEU A 78 1.64 -11.19 3.64
CA LEU A 78 1.14 -11.82 4.86
C LEU A 78 0.09 -10.96 5.55
N ILE A 79 0.38 -9.67 5.78
CA ILE A 79 -0.54 -8.77 6.49
C ILE A 79 -1.84 -8.50 5.72
N PHE A 80 -1.83 -8.69 4.40
CA PHE A 80 -3.02 -8.63 3.56
C PHE A 80 -3.57 -10.02 3.17
N ASP A 81 -3.03 -11.13 3.70
CA ASP A 81 -3.45 -12.49 3.37
C ASP A 81 -3.62 -12.72 1.85
N GLN A 82 -2.57 -12.39 1.09
CA GLN A 82 -2.46 -12.58 -0.35
C GLN A 82 -1.42 -13.66 -0.70
N GLY A 83 -1.44 -14.04 -1.97
CA GLY A 83 -0.62 -15.10 -2.54
C GLY A 83 0.35 -14.62 -3.59
N LEU A 84 1.01 -15.61 -4.21
CA LEU A 84 1.92 -15.37 -5.31
C LEU A 84 1.19 -14.75 -6.51
N GLY A 85 1.78 -13.69 -7.06
CA GLY A 85 1.25 -12.99 -8.23
C GLY A 85 0.06 -12.07 -7.96
N ASP A 86 -0.35 -11.88 -6.70
CA ASP A 86 -1.48 -11.01 -6.34
C ASP A 86 -1.10 -9.53 -6.22
N LEU A 87 0.11 -9.25 -5.72
CA LEU A 87 0.60 -7.92 -5.41
C LEU A 87 1.89 -7.64 -6.18
N PHE A 88 2.01 -6.42 -6.70
CA PHE A 88 3.28 -5.88 -7.16
C PHE A 88 3.85 -5.00 -6.04
N ILE A 89 5.05 -5.29 -5.55
CA ILE A 89 5.53 -4.71 -4.28
C ILE A 89 6.81 -3.91 -4.51
N ILE A 90 6.79 -2.66 -4.07
CA ILE A 90 7.92 -1.74 -4.09
C ILE A 90 8.22 -1.37 -2.64
N ARG A 91 9.47 -1.60 -2.19
CA ARG A 91 9.85 -1.37 -0.79
C ARG A 91 11.13 -0.56 -0.66
N THR A 92 11.03 0.53 0.08
CA THR A 92 12.14 1.40 0.49
C THR A 92 11.96 1.79 1.95
N ALA A 93 13.02 2.15 2.66
CA ALA A 93 12.89 2.59 4.05
C ALA A 93 12.05 3.89 4.13
N GLY A 94 11.08 3.94 5.05
CA GLY A 94 10.12 5.05 5.14
C GLY A 94 9.19 5.18 3.92
N GLN A 95 9.08 4.11 3.13
CA GLN A 95 8.38 4.06 1.84
C GLN A 95 8.75 5.22 0.90
N VAL A 96 9.95 5.78 1.04
CA VAL A 96 10.43 6.91 0.23
C VAL A 96 10.50 6.50 -1.25
N SER A 97 9.77 7.22 -2.10
CA SER A 97 9.80 6.97 -3.54
C SER A 97 10.97 7.69 -4.20
N ALA A 98 11.61 7.01 -5.14
CA ALA A 98 12.69 7.53 -5.98
C ALA A 98 12.42 7.19 -7.45
N ALA A 99 13.29 7.63 -8.36
CA ALA A 99 13.14 7.40 -9.81
C ALA A 99 12.80 5.94 -10.17
N ALA A 100 13.50 4.96 -9.58
CA ALA A 100 13.22 3.55 -9.81
C ALA A 100 11.85 3.10 -9.24
N SER A 101 11.42 3.69 -8.11
CA SER A 101 10.08 3.44 -7.55
C SER A 101 8.99 3.94 -8.50
N TYR A 102 9.13 5.17 -9.02
CA TYR A 102 8.17 5.74 -9.97
C TYR A 102 8.07 4.91 -11.24
N GLY A 103 9.21 4.57 -11.85
CA GLY A 103 9.23 3.71 -13.03
C GLY A 103 8.62 2.32 -12.77
N SER A 104 8.80 1.78 -11.56
CA SER A 104 8.18 0.51 -11.16
C SER A 104 6.66 0.62 -11.01
N MET A 105 6.14 1.73 -10.49
CA MET A 105 4.70 1.98 -10.40
C MET A 105 4.08 2.15 -11.79
N GLU A 106 4.71 2.92 -12.67
CA GLU A 106 4.26 3.08 -14.06
C GLU A 106 4.31 1.75 -14.83
N PHE A 107 5.35 0.94 -14.61
CA PHE A 107 5.43 -0.41 -15.18
C PHE A 107 4.26 -1.27 -14.70
N ALA A 108 3.96 -1.27 -13.40
CA ALA A 108 2.84 -2.04 -12.85
C ALA A 108 1.49 -1.58 -13.44
N VAL A 109 1.28 -0.27 -13.59
CA VAL A 109 0.06 0.28 -14.18
C VAL A 109 -0.04 -0.01 -15.69
N LEU A 110 1.03 0.17 -16.45
CA LEU A 110 0.99 0.09 -17.92
C LEU A 110 1.19 -1.31 -18.48
N LYS A 111 2.04 -2.12 -17.85
CA LYS A 111 2.40 -3.47 -18.33
C LYS A 111 1.66 -4.57 -17.60
N LEU A 112 1.40 -4.39 -16.31
CA LEU A 112 0.71 -5.38 -15.48
C LEU A 112 -0.76 -5.02 -15.22
N ASN A 113 -1.19 -3.81 -15.61
CA ASN A 113 -2.55 -3.31 -15.45
C ASN A 113 -3.05 -3.33 -14.00
N THR A 114 -2.15 -3.08 -13.03
CA THR A 114 -2.56 -2.90 -11.63
C THR A 114 -3.44 -1.65 -11.53
N LYS A 115 -4.63 -1.77 -10.95
CA LYS A 115 -5.57 -0.65 -10.87
C LYS A 115 -5.57 0.07 -9.52
N LEU A 116 -4.98 -0.53 -8.49
CA LEU A 116 -4.89 0.06 -7.17
C LEU A 116 -3.43 0.23 -6.79
N ILE A 117 -3.06 1.42 -6.34
CA ILE A 117 -1.79 1.69 -5.66
C ILE A 117 -2.11 2.01 -4.19
N VAL A 118 -1.45 1.30 -3.27
CA VAL A 118 -1.54 1.56 -1.83
C VAL A 118 -0.18 2.03 -1.31
N VAL A 119 -0.11 3.25 -0.82
CA VAL A 119 1.04 3.74 -0.05
C VAL A 119 0.86 3.29 1.40
N LEU A 120 1.73 2.40 1.86
CA LEU A 120 1.64 1.76 3.17
C LEU A 120 2.80 2.18 4.09
N GLY A 121 2.49 3.09 5.01
CA GLY A 121 3.34 3.38 6.16
C GLY A 121 3.12 2.38 7.30
N HIS A 122 3.88 2.50 8.38
CA HIS A 122 3.66 1.73 9.59
C HIS A 122 4.07 2.50 10.85
N THR A 123 3.44 2.17 11.98
CA THR A 123 3.80 2.74 13.29
C THR A 123 5.26 2.42 13.64
N GLU A 124 5.90 3.33 14.37
CA GLU A 124 7.30 3.20 14.82
C GLU A 124 8.30 2.95 13.67
N CYS A 125 8.11 3.65 12.55
CA CYS A 125 9.02 3.57 11.41
C CYS A 125 10.38 4.22 11.73
N GLY A 126 11.47 3.44 11.66
CA GLY A 126 12.82 3.92 11.96
C GLY A 126 13.32 5.04 11.04
N ALA A 127 12.94 5.05 9.76
CA ALA A 127 13.32 6.13 8.84
C ALA A 127 12.60 7.45 9.19
N VAL A 128 11.32 7.35 9.58
CA VAL A 128 10.55 8.52 10.02
C VAL A 128 11.04 9.01 11.38
N ASP A 129 11.33 8.11 12.31
CA ASP A 129 11.91 8.44 13.61
C ASP A 129 13.26 9.17 13.48
N ALA A 130 14.11 8.73 12.55
CA ALA A 130 15.36 9.41 12.24
C ALA A 130 15.12 10.84 11.70
N ALA A 131 14.08 11.04 10.88
CA ALA A 131 13.70 12.36 10.38
C ALA A 131 13.10 13.27 11.46
N VAL A 132 12.42 12.70 12.46
CA VAL A 132 11.94 13.42 13.65
C VAL A 132 13.11 13.84 14.53
N LYS A 133 14.03 12.92 14.85
CA LYS A 133 15.16 13.15 15.76
C LYS A 133 16.25 14.04 15.18
N ARG A 134 16.43 14.02 13.85
CA ARG A 134 17.46 14.80 13.12
C ARG A 134 18.86 14.64 13.74
N PRO A 135 19.39 13.40 13.82
CA PRO A 135 20.68 13.18 14.45
C PRO A 135 21.79 13.96 13.73
N GLU A 136 22.75 14.46 14.49
CA GLU A 136 23.98 15.04 13.94
C GLU A 136 24.81 13.94 13.24
N ASN A 137 25.47 14.27 12.14
CA ASN A 137 26.37 13.37 11.40
C ASN A 137 25.71 12.09 10.84
N VAL A 138 24.61 12.23 10.10
CA VAL A 138 23.96 11.12 9.38
C VAL A 138 24.93 10.50 8.36
N PRO A 139 25.27 9.20 8.45
CA PRO A 139 26.23 8.58 7.55
C PRO A 139 25.64 8.25 6.18
N GLY A 140 26.46 8.42 5.13
CA GLY A 140 26.17 7.96 3.78
C GLY A 140 24.84 8.46 3.23
N HIS A 141 24.09 7.56 2.56
CA HIS A 141 22.83 7.89 1.89
C HIS A 141 21.59 7.87 2.79
N ILE A 142 21.73 7.62 4.10
CA ILE A 142 20.60 7.67 5.04
C ILE A 142 19.98 9.08 5.07
N VAL A 143 20.81 10.11 4.85
CA VAL A 143 20.37 11.52 4.80
C VAL A 143 19.34 11.76 3.71
N THR A 144 19.37 10.99 2.62
CA THR A 144 18.35 11.05 1.56
C THR A 144 16.97 10.74 2.13
N LEU A 145 16.84 9.68 2.93
CA LEU A 145 15.57 9.30 3.54
C LEU A 145 15.04 10.40 4.47
N ILE A 146 15.92 10.97 5.31
CA ILE A 146 15.55 12.06 6.21
C ILE A 146 15.08 13.28 5.43
N ASN A 147 15.78 13.63 4.34
CA ASN A 147 15.45 14.79 3.52
C ASN A 147 14.09 14.66 2.83
N GLU A 148 13.74 13.46 2.36
CA GLU A 148 12.43 13.20 1.77
C GLU A 148 11.30 13.24 2.81
N ILE A 149 11.56 12.80 4.05
CA ILE A 149 10.52 12.68 5.09
C ILE A 149 10.34 13.96 5.93
N LYS A 150 11.35 14.83 6.04
CA LYS A 150 11.32 15.99 6.96
C LYS A 150 10.15 16.96 6.71
N GLY A 151 9.63 17.03 5.48
CA GLY A 151 8.45 17.83 5.14
C GLY A 151 7.21 17.37 5.91
N ALA A 152 6.97 16.06 5.95
CA ALA A 152 5.89 15.46 6.71
C ALA A 152 6.03 15.72 8.23
N VAL A 153 7.25 15.61 8.76
CA VAL A 153 7.55 15.92 10.17
C VAL A 153 7.17 17.36 10.53
N ALA A 154 7.52 18.32 9.66
CA ALA A 154 7.20 19.73 9.88
C ALA A 154 5.68 19.96 9.89
N LYS A 155 4.97 19.38 8.91
CA LYS A 155 3.50 19.50 8.79
C LYS A 155 2.77 18.88 9.98
N SER A 156 3.25 17.77 10.54
CA SER A 156 2.60 17.07 11.66
C SER A 156 3.05 17.55 13.05
N SER A 157 3.97 18.51 13.13
CA SER A 157 4.62 18.92 14.39
C SER A 157 3.68 19.51 15.45
N HIS A 158 2.53 20.03 15.03
CA HIS A 158 1.51 20.61 15.90
C HIS A 158 0.51 19.58 16.44
N ILE A 159 0.55 18.33 15.94
CA ILE A 159 -0.38 17.27 16.34
C ILE A 159 0.14 16.65 17.65
N ALA A 160 -0.71 16.62 18.68
CA ALA A 160 -0.39 16.03 19.96
C ALA A 160 -0.17 14.49 19.86
N GLY A 161 0.52 13.90 20.85
CA GLY A 161 0.76 12.46 20.92
C GLY A 161 2.14 12.06 20.41
N ASN A 162 2.24 10.87 19.80
CA ASN A 162 3.52 10.33 19.34
C ASN A 162 3.96 11.01 18.03
N ALA A 163 5.00 11.85 18.11
CA ALA A 163 5.51 12.62 16.98
C ALA A 163 5.89 11.75 15.77
N THR A 164 6.51 10.58 15.98
CA THR A 164 6.90 9.66 14.92
C THR A 164 5.68 9.09 14.19
N ASN A 165 4.65 8.64 14.92
CA ASN A 165 3.44 8.11 14.31
C ASN A 165 2.62 9.20 13.59
N ASN A 166 2.60 10.42 14.14
CA ASN A 166 1.99 11.58 13.48
C ASN A 166 2.70 11.87 12.15
N ALA A 167 4.04 11.86 12.14
CA ALA A 167 4.84 12.04 10.94
C ALA A 167 4.69 10.88 9.95
N VAL A 168 4.50 9.63 10.41
CA VAL A 168 4.20 8.48 9.53
C VAL A 168 2.90 8.72 8.77
N ARG A 169 1.82 9.09 9.46
CA ARG A 169 0.52 9.36 8.83
C ARG A 169 0.65 10.47 7.79
N GLN A 170 1.31 11.57 8.16
CA GLN A 170 1.53 12.70 7.25
C GLN A 170 2.40 12.32 6.04
N ASN A 171 3.44 11.49 6.23
CA ASN A 171 4.30 11.02 5.14
C ASN A 171 3.52 10.17 4.13
N VAL A 172 2.58 9.34 4.60
CA VAL A 172 1.68 8.59 3.71
C VAL A 172 0.76 9.53 2.93
N ILE A 173 0.16 10.53 3.60
CA ILE A 173 -0.74 11.50 2.96
C ILE A 173 0.00 12.30 1.89
N ASP A 174 1.19 12.82 2.21
CA ASP A 174 2.03 13.61 1.32
C ASP A 174 2.39 12.79 0.08
N GLN A 175 2.88 11.57 0.25
CA GLN A 175 3.23 10.71 -0.89
C GLN A 175 2.03 10.31 -1.75
N VAL A 176 0.85 10.12 -1.15
CA VAL A 176 -0.37 9.89 -1.95
C VAL A 176 -0.69 11.11 -2.81
N ALA A 177 -0.55 12.32 -2.27
CA ALA A 177 -0.75 13.55 -3.04
C ALA A 177 0.28 13.65 -4.18
N ASP A 178 1.56 13.46 -3.88
CA ASP A 178 2.63 13.51 -4.88
C ASP A 178 2.41 12.50 -6.02
N LEU A 179 2.00 11.26 -5.70
CA LEU A 179 1.73 10.24 -6.72
C LEU A 179 0.47 10.53 -7.55
N ARG A 180 -0.53 11.22 -6.98
CA ARG A 180 -1.72 11.66 -7.72
C ARG A 180 -1.42 12.78 -8.69
N ASP A 181 -0.41 13.59 -8.40
CA ASP A 181 0.05 14.69 -9.25
C ASP A 181 1.26 14.29 -10.13
N LEU A 182 1.66 13.00 -10.11
CA LEU A 182 2.80 12.50 -10.86
C LEU A 182 2.47 12.25 -12.33
N ASP A 183 2.79 13.24 -13.16
CA ASP A 183 2.70 13.17 -14.62
C ASP A 183 3.87 12.38 -15.26
N PRO A 184 3.68 11.84 -16.49
CA PRO A 184 2.48 11.94 -17.33
C PRO A 184 1.50 10.77 -17.18
N ILE A 185 1.85 9.73 -16.42
CA ILE A 185 1.10 8.47 -16.40
C ILE A 185 0.15 8.38 -15.22
N LEU A 186 0.66 8.46 -13.99
CA LEU A 186 -0.15 8.19 -12.79
C LEU A 186 -1.24 9.25 -12.61
N HIS A 187 -0.88 10.53 -12.77
CA HIS A 187 -1.85 11.63 -12.69
C HIS A 187 -3.02 11.44 -13.65
N LYS A 188 -2.74 11.25 -14.94
CA LYS A 188 -3.77 11.04 -15.96
C LYS A 188 -4.65 9.82 -15.67
N LYS A 189 -4.04 8.67 -15.36
CA LYS A 189 -4.77 7.43 -15.01
C LYS A 189 -5.64 7.61 -13.77
N TYR A 190 -5.17 8.38 -12.78
CA TYR A 190 -5.90 8.68 -11.56
C TYR A 190 -7.11 9.57 -11.85
N ILE A 191 -6.93 10.73 -12.50
CA ILE A 191 -8.05 11.67 -12.77
C ILE A 191 -9.14 11.08 -13.68
N ASP A 192 -8.80 10.09 -14.50
CA ASP A 192 -9.74 9.35 -15.34
C ASP A 192 -10.44 8.20 -14.61
N GLY A 193 -10.05 7.94 -13.35
CA GLY A 193 -10.60 6.87 -12.51
C GLY A 193 -10.25 5.47 -13.00
N GLU A 194 -9.23 5.35 -13.85
CA GLU A 194 -8.70 4.06 -14.29
C GLU A 194 -7.94 3.36 -13.17
N ILE A 195 -7.20 4.13 -12.38
CA ILE A 195 -6.52 3.68 -11.17
C ILE A 195 -7.00 4.45 -9.94
N LEU A 196 -6.81 3.85 -8.75
CA LEU A 196 -6.94 4.54 -7.47
C LEU A 196 -5.59 4.52 -6.75
N ILE A 197 -5.26 5.62 -6.09
CA ILE A 197 -4.07 5.75 -5.23
C ILE A 197 -4.57 6.13 -3.83
N VAL A 198 -4.30 5.27 -2.85
CA VAL A 198 -4.79 5.41 -1.47
C VAL A 198 -3.66 5.22 -0.46
N GLY A 199 -3.83 5.79 0.73
CA GLY A 199 -2.88 5.69 1.82
C GLY A 199 -3.38 4.78 2.93
N ALA A 200 -2.47 4.06 3.58
CA ALA A 200 -2.75 3.27 4.76
C ALA A 200 -1.56 3.25 5.73
N VAL A 201 -1.87 2.98 7.01
CA VAL A 201 -0.87 2.78 8.07
C VAL A 201 -1.09 1.41 8.71
N TYR A 202 -0.05 0.59 8.73
CA TYR A 202 0.00 -0.66 9.47
C TYR A 202 0.44 -0.42 10.90
N ASP A 203 -0.35 -0.89 11.87
CA ASP A 203 0.04 -0.89 13.27
C ASP A 203 0.80 -2.19 13.60
N ILE A 204 2.09 -2.06 13.91
CA ILE A 204 2.97 -3.20 14.19
C ILE A 204 2.59 -3.96 15.47
N HIS A 205 1.83 -3.35 16.38
CA HIS A 205 1.42 -3.97 17.65
C HIS A 205 0.17 -4.83 17.49
N THR A 206 -0.76 -4.42 16.62
CA THR A 206 -2.07 -5.06 16.47
C THR A 206 -2.22 -5.84 15.16
N GLY A 207 -1.33 -5.60 14.20
CA GLY A 207 -1.44 -6.15 12.85
C GLY A 207 -2.51 -5.46 11.99
N LYS A 208 -3.20 -4.44 12.51
CA LYS A 208 -4.28 -3.76 11.80
C LYS A 208 -3.72 -2.78 10.77
N VAL A 209 -4.30 -2.79 9.58
CA VAL A 209 -4.09 -1.74 8.56
C VAL A 209 -5.26 -0.77 8.61
N GLU A 210 -4.98 0.48 8.95
CA GLU A 210 -5.91 1.60 8.84
C GLU A 210 -5.74 2.28 7.48
N PHE A 211 -6.78 2.26 6.65
CA PHE A 211 -6.81 3.07 5.43
C PHE A 211 -7.23 4.51 5.78
N LEU A 212 -6.43 5.48 5.34
CA LEU A 212 -6.56 6.88 5.78
C LEU A 212 -7.72 7.56 5.06
N GLU A 213 -8.69 8.06 5.82
CA GLU A 213 -9.90 8.71 5.30
C GLU A 213 -9.55 9.88 4.37
N GLU A 214 -8.54 10.68 4.71
CA GLU A 214 -8.01 11.80 3.94
C GLU A 214 -7.66 11.41 2.51
N THR A 215 -7.28 10.15 2.30
CA THR A 215 -6.92 9.59 1.00
C THR A 215 -8.07 8.82 0.34
N LEU A 216 -9.16 8.56 1.03
CA LEU A 216 -10.35 7.89 0.50
C LEU A 216 -11.46 8.86 0.08
N LEU A 217 -11.40 10.10 0.55
CA LEU A 217 -12.32 11.16 0.14
C LEU A 217 -12.11 11.53 -1.33
N ASN A 218 -13.21 11.82 -2.02
CA ASN A 218 -13.23 12.31 -3.41
C ASN A 218 -12.48 11.44 -4.43
N LEU A 219 -12.39 10.13 -4.20
CA LEU A 219 -11.78 9.22 -5.16
C LEU A 219 -12.51 9.29 -6.52
N PRO A 220 -11.77 9.40 -7.63
CA PRO A 220 -12.34 9.59 -8.96
C PRO A 220 -13.26 8.43 -9.36
N GLN A 221 -14.24 8.74 -10.21
CA GLN A 221 -15.07 7.74 -10.86
C GLN A 221 -14.48 7.41 -12.22
N ASN A 222 -14.60 6.14 -12.62
CA ASN A 222 -14.07 5.70 -13.88
C ASN A 222 -14.88 6.28 -15.04
N LYS A 223 -14.26 7.17 -15.83
CA LYS A 223 -14.90 7.85 -16.96
C LYS A 223 -15.19 6.93 -18.13
N SER A 224 -14.50 5.80 -18.27
CA SER A 224 -14.65 4.87 -19.39
C SER A 224 -15.82 3.88 -19.22
N LYS A 225 -16.62 4.01 -18.15
CA LYS A 225 -17.81 3.17 -17.87
C LYS A 225 -19.10 3.98 -17.79
N GLN A 226 -19.07 5.25 -18.19
CA GLN A 226 -20.24 6.08 -18.51
C GLN A 226 -20.41 6.10 -20.02
#